data_AF-A0A3D4TQN4-F1
#
_entry.id   AF-A0A3D4TQN4-F1
#
_cell.length_a   1.000
_cell.length_b   1.000
_cell.length_c   1.000
_cell.angle_alpha   90.00
_cell.angle_beta   90.00
_cell.angle_gamma   90.00
#
_symmetry.space_group_name_H-M   'P 1'
#
loop_
_entity.id
_entity.type
_entity.pdbx_description
1 polymer ?
#
loop_
_entity_poly.entity_id
_entity_poly.type
_entity_poly.pdbx_seq_one_letter_code
_entity_poly.pdbx_strand_id
1 'polypeptide(L)'
;MAVCARMILVLLAGTLPATPVLAAKPSAEMACEPLAPLPGLRDAGVTALSMQPRDGSCVVEVTAANGNALRRQQRMLEVLVQHVCAAPARVTVNEVQVSLQLRLPTPCAARSSRNLFAGEGISWLPPRGVSPRYPVDAMRQGLSGRSVLKGLVDTRGGVAAVIVETSSGHALLDDAATEELQGWRFSRADAKGTVPALTLVRMPMRYEFVE
;
A
#
# COMPACT_ATOMS: atom_id res chain seq x y z
N MET A 1 30.88 84.35 4.14
CA MET A 1 30.05 83.27 3.55
C MET A 1 31.00 82.36 2.78
N ALA A 2 31.21 81.06 3.03
CA ALA A 2 30.67 80.09 3.97
C ALA A 2 31.77 79.03 4.23
N VAL A 3 31.82 78.48 5.45
CA VAL A 3 32.75 77.42 5.86
C VAL A 3 32.20 76.08 5.32
N CYS A 4 32.97 75.36 4.50
CA CYS A 4 32.60 74.01 4.04
C CYS A 4 33.41 72.96 4.81
N ALA A 5 32.66 72.12 5.53
CA ALA A 5 33.15 71.09 6.43
C ALA A 5 33.74 69.89 5.66
N ARG A 6 34.88 69.37 6.15
CA ARG A 6 35.47 68.09 5.76
C ARG A 6 34.64 66.96 6.38
N MET A 7 33.89 66.21 5.57
CA MET A 7 33.34 64.90 5.94
C MET A 7 34.35 63.81 5.53
N ILE A 8 34.92 63.11 6.50
CA ILE A 8 35.73 61.91 6.28
C ILE A 8 34.78 60.71 6.42
N LEU A 9 34.52 60.03 5.30
CA LEU A 9 33.72 58.80 5.26
C LEU A 9 34.63 57.61 5.59
N VAL A 10 34.51 57.06 6.81
CA VAL A 10 35.19 55.83 7.20
C VAL A 10 34.40 54.63 6.66
N LEU A 11 34.95 53.96 5.65
CA LEU A 11 34.43 52.69 5.13
C LEU A 11 34.92 51.55 6.03
N LEU A 12 34.04 51.04 6.91
CA LEU A 12 34.26 49.77 7.61
C LEU A 12 34.02 48.60 6.65
N ALA A 13 35.09 47.97 6.18
CA ALA A 13 35.04 46.69 5.49
C ALA A 13 34.85 45.56 6.51
N GLY A 14 33.60 45.20 6.79
CA GLY A 14 33.27 43.99 7.54
C GLY A 14 33.46 42.74 6.68
N THR A 15 34.49 41.96 6.96
CA THR A 15 34.65 40.62 6.38
C THR A 15 33.81 39.64 7.20
N LEU A 16 32.72 39.15 6.60
CA LEU A 16 31.94 38.04 7.15
C LEU A 16 32.70 36.73 6.87
N PRO A 17 32.96 35.89 7.88
CA PRO A 17 33.51 34.56 7.63
C PRO A 17 32.42 33.68 6.99
N ALA A 18 32.68 33.20 5.79
CA ALA A 18 31.89 32.14 5.18
C ALA A 18 32.14 30.84 5.95
N THR A 19 31.21 30.45 6.81
CA THR A 19 31.20 29.10 7.37
C THR A 19 30.84 28.12 6.25
N PRO A 20 31.66 27.10 5.96
CA PRO A 20 31.25 26.06 5.05
C PRO A 20 30.05 25.35 5.68
N VAL A 21 28.90 25.42 5.01
CA VAL A 21 27.75 24.57 5.32
C VAL A 21 28.20 23.14 5.04
N LEU A 22 28.58 22.44 6.11
CA LEU A 22 28.87 21.02 6.07
C LEU A 22 27.58 20.34 5.61
N ALA A 23 27.58 19.79 4.39
CA ALA A 23 26.49 18.97 3.89
C ALA A 23 26.28 17.82 4.88
N ALA A 24 25.23 17.92 5.68
CA ALA A 24 24.82 16.85 6.57
C ALA A 24 24.56 15.62 5.71
N LYS A 25 25.34 14.54 5.92
CA LYS A 25 25.01 13.22 5.37
C LYS A 25 23.56 12.94 5.74
N PRO A 26 22.68 12.61 4.79
CA PRO A 26 21.28 12.34 5.10
C PRO A 26 21.25 11.16 6.09
N SER A 27 20.84 11.44 7.31
CA SER A 27 20.68 10.45 8.38
C SER A 27 19.65 9.41 7.95
N ALA A 28 19.88 8.17 8.34
CA ALA A 28 19.05 7.01 8.00
C ALA A 28 17.56 7.12 8.43
N GLU A 29 17.20 8.16 9.19
CA GLU A 29 15.84 8.49 9.62
C GLU A 29 14.92 8.92 8.46
N MET A 30 15.46 9.28 7.29
CA MET A 30 14.68 9.63 6.08
C MET A 30 14.40 8.43 5.13
N ALA A 31 14.68 7.19 5.55
CA ALA A 31 14.68 6.03 4.63
C ALA A 31 13.34 5.28 4.51
N CYS A 32 12.41 5.49 5.45
CA CYS A 32 11.09 4.86 5.44
C CYS A 32 10.01 5.93 5.28
N GLU A 33 10.03 6.67 4.17
CA GLU A 33 8.81 7.37 3.76
C GLU A 33 7.69 6.34 3.67
N PRO A 34 6.48 6.65 4.17
CA PRO A 34 5.34 5.76 3.99
C PRO A 34 5.25 5.43 2.51
N LEU A 35 5.29 4.13 2.17
CA LEU A 35 4.88 3.66 0.85
C LEU A 35 3.51 4.30 0.66
N ALA A 36 3.44 5.31 -0.21
CA ALA A 36 2.38 6.33 -0.18
C ALA A 36 0.95 5.79 -0.39
N PRO A 37 0.69 4.49 -0.69
CA PRO A 37 -0.67 3.99 -0.62
C PRO A 37 -0.95 2.97 0.52
N LEU A 38 -0.03 2.68 1.45
CA LEU A 38 -0.29 1.71 2.52
C LEU A 38 -1.57 1.96 3.33
N PRO A 39 -1.97 3.21 3.66
CA PRO A 39 -3.21 3.44 4.40
C PRO A 39 -4.46 2.97 3.65
N GLY A 40 -4.43 3.01 2.31
CA GLY A 40 -5.52 2.54 1.45
C GLY A 40 -5.53 1.03 1.23
N LEU A 41 -4.48 0.32 1.66
CA LEU A 41 -4.27 -1.12 1.47
C LEU A 41 -4.22 -1.85 2.82
N ARG A 42 -5.16 -1.50 3.71
CA ARG A 42 -5.36 -2.12 5.02
C ARG A 42 -6.60 -3.02 4.98
N ASP A 43 -6.43 -4.30 5.30
CA ASP A 43 -7.55 -5.23 5.47
C ASP A 43 -8.43 -4.80 6.67
N ALA A 44 -9.74 -5.03 6.58
CA ALA A 44 -10.73 -4.68 7.60
C ALA A 44 -10.43 -5.33 8.95
N GLY A 45 -9.79 -6.50 8.95
CA GLY A 45 -9.37 -7.19 10.17
C GLY A 45 -8.02 -6.72 10.73
N VAL A 46 -7.27 -5.84 10.06
CA VAL A 46 -5.99 -5.32 10.58
C VAL A 46 -6.26 -4.24 11.62
N THR A 47 -5.72 -4.40 12.82
CA THR A 47 -5.92 -3.50 13.98
C THR A 47 -4.81 -2.45 14.11
N ALA A 48 -3.58 -2.78 13.73
CA ALA A 48 -2.49 -1.82 13.61
C ALA A 48 -1.61 -2.15 12.40
N LEU A 49 -1.12 -1.10 11.74
CA LEU A 49 -0.15 -1.19 10.66
C LEU A 49 0.79 0.01 10.78
N SER A 50 2.07 -0.25 10.94
CA SER A 50 3.11 0.77 11.04
C SER A 50 4.31 0.40 10.19
N MET A 51 5.13 1.39 9.83
CA MET A 51 6.41 1.16 9.19
C MET A 51 7.46 2.02 9.87
N GLN A 52 8.58 1.40 10.25
CA GLN A 52 9.64 2.05 11.00
C GLN A 52 11.02 1.65 10.46
N PRO A 53 12.01 2.55 10.49
CA PRO A 53 13.39 2.19 10.21
C PRO A 53 13.96 1.33 11.36
N ARG A 54 14.53 0.16 11.04
CA ARG A 54 15.30 -0.68 11.98
C ARG A 54 16.52 -1.29 11.29
N ASP A 55 17.68 -1.12 11.92
CA ASP A 55 19.02 -1.54 11.44
C ASP A 55 19.21 -1.37 9.92
N GLY A 56 19.02 -0.14 9.44
CA GLY A 56 19.25 0.22 8.04
C GLY A 56 18.24 -0.32 7.03
N SER A 57 17.12 -0.91 7.47
CA SER A 57 16.02 -1.39 6.63
C SER A 57 14.68 -0.88 7.16
N CYS A 58 13.65 -0.85 6.31
CA CYS A 58 12.28 -0.57 6.74
C CYS A 58 11.60 -1.85 7.18
N VAL A 59 10.99 -1.82 8.36
CA VAL A 59 10.20 -2.91 8.92
C VAL A 59 8.76 -2.45 8.99
N VAL A 60 7.86 -3.20 8.35
CA VAL A 60 6.41 -3.04 8.48
C VAL A 60 5.93 -3.98 9.58
N GLU A 61 5.28 -3.44 10.60
CA GLU A 61 4.66 -4.22 11.67
C GLU A 61 3.14 -4.20 11.47
N VAL A 62 2.52 -5.37 11.54
CA VAL A 62 1.06 -5.52 11.39
C VAL A 62 0.53 -6.35 12.53
N THR A 63 -0.57 -5.91 13.13
CA THR A 63 -1.40 -6.73 14.02
C THR A 63 -2.81 -6.84 13.44
N ALA A 64 -3.44 -8.00 13.59
CA ALA A 64 -4.78 -8.24 13.08
C ALA A 64 -5.66 -8.95 14.11
N ALA A 65 -6.97 -8.81 13.94
CA ALA A 65 -7.98 -9.44 14.78
C ALA A 65 -8.05 -10.97 14.57
N ASN A 66 -7.63 -11.47 13.41
CA ASN A 66 -7.62 -12.90 13.10
C ASN A 66 -6.56 -13.25 12.04
N GLY A 67 -6.23 -14.55 11.96
CA GLY A 67 -5.19 -15.06 11.06
C GLY A 67 -5.52 -14.89 9.57
N ASN A 68 -6.80 -14.88 9.17
CA ASN A 68 -7.17 -14.72 7.76
C ASN A 68 -6.89 -13.30 7.28
N ALA A 69 -7.27 -12.28 8.07
CA ALA A 69 -6.93 -10.89 7.82
C ALA A 69 -5.42 -10.66 7.78
N LEU A 70 -4.67 -11.28 8.70
CA LEU A 70 -3.21 -11.20 8.72
C LEU A 70 -2.59 -11.78 7.42
N ARG A 71 -3.04 -12.96 6.97
CA ARG A 71 -2.55 -13.59 5.73
C ARG A 71 -2.88 -12.76 4.49
N ARG A 72 -4.09 -12.18 4.40
CA ARG A 72 -4.47 -11.29 3.29
C ARG A 72 -3.59 -10.04 3.26
N GLN A 73 -3.39 -9.40 4.41
CA GLN A 73 -2.51 -8.23 4.53
C GLN A 73 -1.05 -8.58 4.20
N GLN A 74 -0.54 -9.73 4.68
CA GLN A 74 0.80 -10.22 4.36
C GLN A 74 0.99 -10.32 2.85
N ARG A 75 0.10 -11.04 2.17
CA ARG A 75 0.18 -11.26 0.73
C ARG A 75 0.13 -9.95 -0.06
N MET A 76 -0.73 -9.03 0.36
CA MET A 76 -0.81 -7.68 -0.21
C MET A 76 0.55 -6.96 -0.12
N LEU A 77 1.18 -6.95 1.05
CA LEU A 77 2.47 -6.30 1.26
C LEU A 77 3.62 -6.99 0.51
N GLU A 78 3.65 -8.33 0.49
CA GLU A 78 4.66 -9.10 -0.25
C GLU A 78 4.62 -8.79 -1.75
N VAL A 79 3.42 -8.74 -2.34
CA VAL A 79 3.23 -8.36 -3.75
C VAL A 79 3.76 -6.96 -4.01
N LEU A 80 3.41 -5.98 -3.17
CA LEU A 80 3.89 -4.61 -3.32
C LEU A 80 5.42 -4.53 -3.24
N VAL A 81 6.02 -5.19 -2.24
CA VAL A 81 7.48 -5.14 -2.02
C VAL A 81 8.22 -5.80 -3.17
N GLN A 82 7.73 -6.95 -3.66
CA GLN A 82 8.32 -7.60 -4.83
C GLN A 82 8.32 -6.67 -6.06
N HIS A 83 7.26 -5.89 -6.26
CA HIS A 83 7.15 -4.99 -7.41
C HIS A 83 7.93 -3.69 -7.24
N VAL A 84 7.95 -3.11 -6.03
CA VAL A 84 8.66 -1.86 -5.71
C VAL A 84 10.16 -2.10 -5.67
N CYS A 85 10.59 -3.13 -4.96
CA CYS A 85 11.98 -3.39 -4.63
C CYS A 85 12.65 -4.37 -5.60
N ALA A 86 11.90 -5.00 -6.51
CA ALA A 86 12.37 -6.10 -7.37
C ALA A 86 12.99 -7.28 -6.59
N ALA A 87 12.62 -7.43 -5.32
CA ALA A 87 13.15 -8.44 -4.40
C ALA A 87 12.12 -8.73 -3.30
N PRO A 88 12.09 -9.97 -2.76
CA PRO A 88 11.12 -10.35 -1.75
C PRO A 88 11.44 -9.73 -0.40
N ALA A 89 10.40 -9.48 0.38
CA ALA A 89 10.55 -9.13 1.80
C ALA A 89 10.90 -10.37 2.63
N ARG A 90 11.51 -10.16 3.79
CA ARG A 90 11.60 -11.20 4.84
C ARG A 90 10.43 -11.04 5.78
N VAL A 91 9.62 -12.09 5.94
CA VAL A 91 8.45 -12.07 6.80
C VAL A 91 8.68 -12.96 8.02
N THR A 92 8.34 -12.45 9.19
CA THR A 92 8.26 -13.21 10.44
C THR A 92 6.85 -13.09 10.98
N VAL A 93 6.19 -14.21 11.24
CA VAL A 93 4.80 -14.25 11.74
C VAL A 93 4.82 -14.73 13.18
N ASN A 94 4.03 -14.09 14.03
CA ASN A 94 3.72 -14.53 15.38
C ASN A 94 2.24 -14.90 15.45
N GLU A 95 1.95 -16.21 15.45
CA GLU A 95 0.58 -16.72 15.46
C GLU A 95 -0.16 -16.42 16.77
N VAL A 96 0.55 -16.42 17.90
CA VAL A 96 -0.04 -16.16 19.23
C VAL A 96 -0.56 -14.74 19.33
N GLN A 97 0.17 -13.78 18.78
CA GLN A 97 -0.19 -12.36 18.78
C GLN A 97 -0.94 -11.93 17.51
N VAL A 98 -1.16 -12.85 16.57
CA VAL A 98 -1.75 -12.57 15.25
C VAL A 98 -1.09 -11.34 14.61
N SER A 99 0.24 -11.36 14.59
CA SER A 99 1.06 -10.26 14.10
C SER A 99 2.12 -10.74 13.12
N LEU A 100 2.60 -9.82 12.28
CA LEU A 100 3.74 -10.06 11.44
C LEU A 100 4.69 -8.87 11.43
N GLN A 101 5.95 -9.17 11.17
CA GLN A 101 6.97 -8.20 10.82
C GLN A 101 7.47 -8.52 9.41
N LEU A 102 7.46 -7.50 8.55
CA LEU A 102 7.94 -7.60 7.18
C LEU A 102 9.11 -6.64 7.02
N ARG A 103 10.31 -7.19 6.81
CA ARG A 103 11.54 -6.42 6.60
C ARG A 103 11.83 -6.29 5.10
N LEU A 104 11.93 -5.05 4.63
CA LEU A 104 12.23 -4.75 3.23
C LEU A 104 13.69 -5.12 2.90
N PRO A 105 13.96 -5.60 1.67
CA PRO A 105 15.33 -5.87 1.24
C PRO A 105 16.13 -4.56 1.12
N THR A 106 17.45 -4.65 1.26
CA THR A 106 18.38 -3.52 1.08
C THR A 106 19.28 -3.77 -0.13
N PRO A 107 19.45 -2.82 -1.07
CA PRO A 107 18.87 -1.47 -1.08
C PRO A 107 17.47 -1.45 -1.73
N CYS A 108 16.40 -1.42 -0.94
CA CYS A 108 15.11 -0.94 -1.44
C CYS A 108 15.01 0.54 -1.07
N ALA A 109 15.18 1.40 -2.06
CA ALA A 109 14.77 2.78 -1.92
C ALA A 109 13.23 2.80 -1.91
N ALA A 110 12.61 2.73 -0.74
CA ALA A 110 11.19 3.10 -0.57
C ALA A 110 10.93 4.58 -1.00
N ARG A 111 11.95 5.29 -1.49
CA ARG A 111 11.92 6.54 -2.27
C ARG A 111 11.52 6.34 -3.74
N SER A 112 10.76 5.31 -4.10
CA SER A 112 10.33 5.20 -5.50
C SER A 112 9.19 6.19 -5.74
N SER A 113 9.52 7.32 -6.36
CA SER A 113 8.57 8.24 -7.00
C SER A 113 7.70 7.57 -8.09
N ARG A 114 7.87 6.26 -8.32
CA ARG A 114 6.96 5.44 -9.10
C ARG A 114 5.64 5.36 -8.36
N ASN A 115 4.66 6.12 -8.84
CA ASN A 115 3.29 5.89 -8.48
C ASN A 115 2.92 4.46 -8.91
N LEU A 116 2.86 3.56 -7.93
CA LEU A 116 2.53 2.13 -8.12
C LEU A 116 1.16 1.94 -8.78
N PHE A 117 0.35 2.99 -8.75
CA PHE A 117 -0.99 3.06 -9.31
C PHE A 117 -1.14 4.14 -10.38
N ALA A 118 -0.06 4.65 -10.99
CA ALA A 118 -0.14 5.65 -12.07
C ALA A 118 -0.67 5.01 -13.38
N GLY A 119 -1.94 4.68 -13.36
CA GLY A 119 -2.78 4.27 -14.47
C GLY A 119 -4.07 5.07 -14.43
N GLU A 120 -3.94 6.40 -14.32
CA GLU A 120 -5.10 7.30 -14.43
C GLU A 120 -5.87 6.94 -15.71
N GLY A 121 -7.13 6.49 -15.54
CA GLY A 121 -8.03 6.17 -16.64
C GLY A 121 -8.10 4.70 -17.10
N ILE A 122 -7.39 3.76 -16.47
CA ILE A 122 -7.50 2.34 -16.87
C ILE A 122 -8.77 1.71 -16.29
N SER A 123 -9.69 1.38 -17.19
CA SER A 123 -10.93 0.68 -16.85
C SER A 123 -10.73 -0.83 -16.98
N TRP A 124 -10.59 -1.50 -15.84
CA TRP A 124 -10.62 -2.95 -15.75
C TRP A 124 -12.06 -3.44 -15.67
N LEU A 125 -12.43 -4.34 -16.58
CA LEU A 125 -13.74 -4.97 -16.60
C LEU A 125 -13.65 -6.34 -15.91
N PRO A 126 -14.53 -6.61 -14.92
CA PRO A 126 -14.60 -7.93 -14.31
C PRO A 126 -15.09 -8.96 -15.36
N PRO A 127 -14.83 -10.26 -15.14
CA PRO A 127 -15.33 -11.31 -16.01
C PRO A 127 -16.87 -11.27 -16.07
N ARG A 128 -17.42 -11.43 -17.29
CA ARG A 128 -18.87 -11.41 -17.49
C ARG A 128 -19.51 -12.68 -16.94
N GLY A 129 -20.67 -12.53 -16.32
CA GLY A 129 -21.48 -13.66 -15.83
C GLY A 129 -20.87 -14.41 -14.65
N VAL A 130 -19.83 -13.87 -14.03
CA VAL A 130 -19.25 -14.41 -12.79
C VAL A 130 -19.85 -13.63 -11.63
N SER A 131 -20.67 -14.31 -10.85
CA SER A 131 -21.24 -13.79 -9.61
C SER A 131 -20.67 -14.57 -8.43
N PRO A 132 -20.50 -13.89 -7.27
CA PRO A 132 -20.06 -14.54 -6.04
C PRO A 132 -20.82 -15.84 -5.77
N ARG A 133 -20.10 -16.97 -5.74
CA ARG A 133 -20.63 -18.26 -5.33
C ARG A 133 -20.97 -18.18 -3.86
N TYR A 134 -22.24 -18.35 -3.54
CA TYR A 134 -22.70 -18.40 -2.17
C TYR A 134 -22.18 -19.69 -1.49
N PRO A 135 -21.38 -19.61 -0.42
CA PRO A 135 -20.90 -20.79 0.30
C PRO A 135 -22.05 -21.59 0.91
N VAL A 136 -22.04 -22.91 0.72
CA VAL A 136 -23.08 -23.82 1.22
C VAL A 136 -23.25 -23.70 2.74
N ASP A 137 -22.15 -23.54 3.48
CA ASP A 137 -22.21 -23.41 4.94
C ASP A 137 -22.83 -22.07 5.38
N ALA A 138 -22.59 -21.00 4.64
CA ALA A 138 -23.23 -19.71 4.88
C ALA A 138 -24.72 -19.75 4.53
N MET A 139 -25.10 -20.44 3.45
CA MET A 139 -26.51 -20.67 3.10
C MET A 139 -27.24 -21.44 4.20
N ARG A 140 -26.64 -22.55 4.69
CA ARG A 140 -27.20 -23.36 5.78
C ARG A 140 -27.39 -22.58 7.08
N GLN A 141 -26.53 -21.59 7.32
CA GLN A 141 -26.56 -20.74 8.50
C GLN A 141 -27.43 -19.47 8.32
N GLY A 142 -28.05 -19.26 7.15
CA GLY A 142 -28.86 -18.06 6.94
C GLY A 142 -28.05 -16.76 6.81
N LEU A 143 -26.75 -16.82 6.50
CA LEU A 143 -25.85 -15.66 6.56
C LEU A 143 -25.88 -14.83 5.27
N SER A 144 -26.44 -13.63 5.31
CA SER A 144 -26.40 -12.68 4.20
C SER A 144 -25.53 -11.47 4.53
N GLY A 145 -25.04 -10.78 3.51
CA GLY A 145 -24.19 -9.62 3.74
C GLY A 145 -23.55 -9.06 2.48
N ARG A 146 -22.88 -7.92 2.65
CA ARG A 146 -22.20 -7.19 1.58
C ARG A 146 -20.80 -6.83 2.01
N SER A 147 -19.80 -7.33 1.30
CA SER A 147 -18.41 -6.93 1.50
C SER A 147 -17.94 -6.05 0.36
N VAL A 148 -16.89 -5.28 0.64
CA VAL A 148 -16.14 -4.56 -0.39
C VAL A 148 -14.71 -5.01 -0.33
N LEU A 149 -14.19 -5.47 -1.46
CA LEU A 149 -12.84 -5.98 -1.60
C LEU A 149 -11.96 -4.99 -2.36
N LYS A 150 -10.66 -5.06 -2.08
CA LYS A 150 -9.61 -4.41 -2.86
C LYS A 150 -8.68 -5.47 -3.42
N GLY A 151 -8.51 -5.48 -4.73
CA GLY A 151 -7.62 -6.40 -5.45
C GLY A 151 -6.48 -5.66 -6.13
N LEU A 152 -5.28 -6.22 -6.11
CA LEU A 152 -4.19 -5.80 -6.99
C LEU A 152 -4.24 -6.62 -8.27
N VAL A 153 -4.47 -5.97 -9.40
CA VAL A 153 -4.53 -6.59 -10.73
C VAL A 153 -3.22 -6.36 -11.48
N ASP A 154 -2.63 -7.43 -11.99
CA ASP A 154 -1.40 -7.39 -12.81
C ASP A 154 -1.69 -6.92 -14.24
N THR A 155 -0.64 -6.66 -15.02
CA THR A 155 -0.76 -6.21 -16.42
C THR A 155 -1.50 -7.18 -17.35
N ARG A 156 -1.67 -8.45 -16.94
CA ARG A 156 -2.36 -9.52 -17.70
C ARG A 156 -3.80 -9.72 -17.23
N GLY A 157 -4.27 -8.89 -16.29
CA GLY A 157 -5.61 -8.94 -15.71
C GLY A 157 -5.78 -9.96 -14.59
N GLY A 158 -4.71 -10.62 -14.16
CA GLY A 158 -4.77 -11.56 -13.03
C GLY A 158 -4.77 -10.82 -11.70
N VAL A 159 -5.50 -11.33 -10.72
CA VAL A 159 -5.48 -10.77 -9.35
C VAL A 159 -4.29 -11.34 -8.58
N ALA A 160 -3.38 -10.48 -8.11
CA ALA A 160 -2.14 -10.86 -7.43
C ALA A 160 -2.31 -10.97 -5.90
N ALA A 161 -3.17 -10.13 -5.33
CA ALA A 161 -3.54 -10.13 -3.91
C ALA A 161 -4.92 -9.49 -3.71
N VAL A 162 -5.62 -9.91 -2.65
CA VAL A 162 -6.93 -9.39 -2.25
C VAL A 162 -6.94 -9.10 -0.75
N ILE A 163 -7.55 -7.98 -0.38
CA ILE A 163 -7.92 -7.66 1.01
C ILE A 163 -9.41 -7.32 1.07
N VAL A 164 -9.99 -7.45 2.26
CA VAL A 164 -11.33 -6.94 2.57
C VAL A 164 -11.18 -5.49 2.99
N GLU A 165 -11.80 -4.55 2.28
CA GLU A 165 -11.88 -3.15 2.73
C GLU A 165 -13.04 -2.98 3.74
N THR A 166 -14.19 -3.58 3.45
CA THR A 166 -15.37 -3.55 4.31
C THR A 166 -15.91 -4.96 4.43
N SER A 167 -15.98 -5.46 5.65
CA SER A 167 -16.49 -6.80 5.95
C SER A 167 -18.00 -6.88 5.71
N SER A 168 -18.47 -8.05 5.29
CA SER A 168 -19.88 -8.41 5.25
C SER A 168 -20.52 -8.57 6.64
N GLY A 169 -19.70 -8.60 7.70
CA GLY A 169 -20.12 -9.00 9.05
C GLY A 169 -19.92 -10.50 9.32
N HIS A 170 -19.59 -11.30 8.30
CA HIS A 170 -19.42 -12.74 8.42
C HIS A 170 -18.12 -13.20 7.76
N ALA A 171 -17.21 -13.80 8.56
CA ALA A 171 -15.92 -14.28 8.06
C ALA A 171 -16.05 -15.29 6.92
N LEU A 172 -17.05 -16.19 6.97
CA LEU A 172 -17.32 -17.17 5.92
C LEU A 172 -17.63 -16.52 4.56
N LEU A 173 -18.39 -15.42 4.56
CA LEU A 173 -18.72 -14.69 3.33
C LEU A 173 -17.51 -13.89 2.84
N ASP A 174 -16.76 -13.27 3.75
CA ASP A 174 -15.56 -12.50 3.40
C ASP A 174 -14.47 -13.39 2.81
N ASP A 175 -14.22 -14.55 3.40
CA ASP A 175 -13.22 -15.49 2.91
C ASP A 175 -13.62 -16.01 1.51
N ALA A 176 -14.87 -16.43 1.32
CA ALA A 176 -15.37 -16.84 0.01
C ALA A 176 -15.27 -15.73 -1.04
N ALA A 177 -15.60 -14.49 -0.67
CA ALA A 177 -15.49 -13.33 -1.54
C ALA A 177 -14.04 -13.11 -1.98
N THR A 178 -13.09 -13.23 -1.04
CA THR A 178 -11.67 -13.04 -1.32
C THR A 178 -11.10 -14.15 -2.20
N GLU A 179 -11.44 -15.41 -1.95
CA GLU A 179 -11.05 -16.56 -2.77
C GLU A 179 -11.56 -16.43 -4.20
N GLU A 180 -12.81 -15.99 -4.34
CA GLU A 180 -13.41 -15.82 -5.64
C GLU A 180 -12.76 -14.69 -6.44
N LEU A 181 -12.64 -13.49 -5.86
CA LEU A 181 -11.97 -12.38 -6.53
C LEU A 181 -10.53 -12.74 -6.90
N GLN A 182 -9.83 -13.51 -6.04
CA GLN A 182 -8.48 -13.99 -6.31
C GLN A 182 -8.40 -14.90 -7.55
N GLY A 183 -9.50 -15.59 -7.90
CA GLY A 183 -9.62 -16.41 -9.10
C GLY A 183 -10.08 -15.65 -10.36
N TRP A 184 -10.48 -14.39 -10.24
CA TRP A 184 -10.97 -13.62 -11.38
C TRP A 184 -9.85 -13.21 -12.35
N ARG A 185 -10.23 -13.08 -13.62
CA ARG A 185 -9.38 -12.48 -14.65
C ARG A 185 -10.09 -11.29 -15.26
N PHE A 186 -9.55 -10.11 -15.01
CA PHE A 186 -10.04 -8.86 -15.56
C PHE A 186 -9.60 -8.71 -17.02
N SER A 187 -10.44 -8.07 -17.81
CA SER A 187 -10.09 -7.63 -19.16
C SER A 187 -9.97 -6.12 -19.19
N ARG A 188 -9.02 -5.60 -19.94
CA ARG A 188 -8.90 -4.15 -20.15
C ARG A 188 -10.00 -3.66 -21.08
N ALA A 189 -10.65 -2.56 -20.73
CA ALA A 189 -11.55 -1.86 -21.64
C ALA A 189 -10.79 -1.14 -22.76
N ASP A 190 -9.54 -0.72 -22.49
CA ASP A 190 -8.69 0.01 -23.41
C ASP A 190 -7.46 -0.83 -23.84
N ALA A 191 -7.22 -0.94 -25.15
CA ALA A 191 -6.05 -1.69 -25.65
C ALA A 191 -4.80 -0.81 -25.81
N LYS A 192 -4.93 0.52 -25.75
CA LYS A 192 -3.91 1.47 -26.20
C LYS A 192 -3.15 2.20 -25.08
N GLY A 193 -3.62 2.17 -23.83
CA GLY A 193 -2.94 2.80 -22.71
C GLY A 193 -1.79 1.97 -22.12
N THR A 194 -0.78 2.63 -21.57
CA THR A 194 0.26 2.00 -20.73
C THR A 194 -0.37 1.54 -19.42
N VAL A 195 -0.13 0.29 -19.02
CA VAL A 195 -0.63 -0.26 -17.74
C VAL A 195 0.48 -0.26 -16.70
N PRO A 196 0.23 0.25 -15.49
CA PRO A 196 1.08 0.00 -14.34
C PRO A 196 1.31 -1.49 -14.11
N ALA A 197 2.42 -1.82 -13.45
CA ALA A 197 2.67 -3.21 -13.07
C ALA A 197 1.55 -3.79 -12.20
N LEU A 198 0.92 -2.95 -11.37
CA LEU A 198 -0.21 -3.30 -10.51
C LEU A 198 -1.28 -2.19 -10.57
N THR A 199 -2.54 -2.57 -10.66
CA THR A 199 -3.68 -1.64 -10.55
C THR A 199 -4.56 -2.04 -9.38
N LEU A 200 -4.94 -1.10 -8.52
CA LEU A 200 -5.91 -1.35 -7.47
C LEU A 200 -7.33 -1.32 -8.04
N VAL A 201 -8.08 -2.41 -7.87
CA VAL A 201 -9.52 -2.48 -8.18
C VAL A 201 -10.33 -2.60 -6.90
N ARG A 202 -11.55 -2.05 -6.91
CA ARG A 202 -12.48 -2.09 -5.78
C ARG A 202 -13.75 -2.82 -6.20
N MET A 203 -14.05 -3.93 -5.56
CA MET A 203 -15.13 -4.84 -5.97
C MET A 203 -16.16 -5.06 -4.85
N PRO A 204 -17.41 -4.63 -5.03
CA PRO A 204 -18.49 -5.00 -4.12
C PRO A 204 -18.92 -6.46 -4.36
N MET A 205 -19.06 -7.21 -3.28
CA MET A 205 -19.54 -8.59 -3.28
C MET A 205 -20.81 -8.65 -2.44
N ARG A 206 -21.85 -9.31 -2.97
CA ARG A 206 -23.18 -9.34 -2.35
C ARG A 206 -23.65 -10.79 -2.26
N TYR A 207 -24.04 -11.17 -1.06
CA TYR A 207 -24.63 -12.47 -0.75
C TYR A 207 -26.02 -12.23 -0.19
N GLU A 208 -27.03 -12.50 -1.01
CA GLU A 208 -28.44 -12.38 -0.66
C GLU A 208 -29.13 -13.69 -1.01
N PHE A 209 -30.14 -14.07 -0.22
CA PHE A 209 -31.01 -15.17 -0.59
C PHE A 209 -31.91 -14.71 -1.73
N VAL A 210 -31.96 -15.49 -2.81
CA VAL A 210 -33.01 -15.36 -3.81
C VAL A 210 -34.11 -16.30 -3.36
N GLU A 211 -35.21 -15.73 -2.87
CA GLU A 211 -36.45 -16.47 -2.57
C GLU A 211 -37.08 -17.07 -3.83
#